data_AF-A0A933WUB4-F1
#
_entry.id   AF-A0A933WUB4-F1
#
_cell.length_a   1.000
_cell.length_b   1.000
_cell.length_c   1.000
_cell.angle_alpha   90.00
_cell.angle_beta   90.00
_cell.angle_gamma   90.00
#
_symmetry.space_group_name_H-M   'P 1'
#
loop_
_entity.id
_entity.type
_entity.pdbx_description
1 polymer ?
#
loop_
_entity_poly.entity_id
_entity_poly.type
_entity_poly.pdbx_seq_one_letter_code
_entity_poly.pdbx_strand_id
1 'polypeptide(L)'
;MNTTTNKLIERAEQLLTKGQNVATTRRSNSSEYVIAFATVDSVLFHEWKSNTQHFISLVCGVASPYYKNFVEGVKMLFLVN
;
A
#
# COMPACT_ATOMS: atom_id res chain seq x y z
N MET A 1 -1.49 -5.94 -28.08
CA MET A 1 -0.92 -5.49 -26.79
C MET A 1 0.39 -6.22 -26.58
N ASN A 2 1.49 -5.54 -26.23
CA ASN A 2 2.83 -6.15 -26.11
C ASN A 2 2.94 -6.91 -24.76
N THR A 3 3.72 -8.00 -24.74
CA THR A 3 3.88 -8.91 -23.58
C THR A 3 4.41 -8.24 -22.31
N THR A 4 5.24 -7.20 -22.42
CA THR A 4 5.71 -6.38 -21.31
C THR A 4 4.56 -5.62 -20.66
N THR A 5 3.66 -5.03 -21.45
CA THR A 5 2.49 -4.32 -20.92
C THR A 5 1.60 -5.27 -20.10
N ASN A 6 1.38 -6.50 -20.56
CA ASN A 6 0.59 -7.49 -19.83
C ASN A 6 1.24 -7.87 -18.49
N LYS A 7 2.56 -8.08 -18.47
CA LYS A 7 3.31 -8.36 -17.22
C LYS A 7 3.22 -7.21 -16.21
N LEU A 8 3.22 -5.97 -16.68
CA LEU A 8 3.06 -4.80 -15.81
C LEU A 8 1.63 -4.74 -15.23
N ILE A 9 0.62 -5.06 -16.04
CA ILE A 9 -0.78 -5.14 -15.57
C ILE A 9 -0.93 -6.25 -14.53
N GLU A 10 -0.47 -7.47 -14.82
CA GLU A 10 -0.49 -8.59 -13.88
C GLU A 10 0.21 -8.24 -12.57
N ARG A 11 1.36 -7.55 -12.65
CA ARG A 11 2.08 -7.11 -11.45
C ARG A 11 1.30 -6.07 -10.65
N ALA A 12 0.64 -5.12 -11.32
CA ALA A 12 -0.20 -4.14 -10.66
C ALA A 12 -1.39 -4.81 -9.94
N GLU A 13 -2.04 -5.78 -10.58
CA GLU A 13 -3.14 -6.56 -10.00
C GLU A 13 -2.69 -7.33 -8.75
N GLN A 14 -1.53 -8.00 -8.81
CA GLN A 14 -0.97 -8.70 -7.65
C GLN A 14 -0.71 -7.74 -6.46
N LEU A 15 -0.17 -6.55 -6.72
CA LEU A 15 0.09 -5.54 -5.69
C LEU A 15 -1.22 -4.99 -5.10
N LEU A 16 -2.27 -4.86 -5.91
CA LEU A 16 -3.60 -4.48 -5.45
C LEU A 16 -4.20 -5.53 -4.53
N THR A 17 -4.17 -6.81 -4.92
CA THR A 17 -4.64 -7.92 -4.08
C THR A 17 -3.86 -8.00 -2.76
N LYS A 18 -2.53 -7.83 -2.79
CA LYS A 18 -1.73 -7.75 -1.56
C LYS A 18 -2.17 -6.59 -0.67
N GLY A 19 -2.43 -5.41 -1.24
CA GLY A 19 -2.91 -4.26 -0.49
C GLY A 19 -4.28 -4.49 0.17
N GLN A 20 -5.19 -5.18 -0.52
CA GLN A 20 -6.48 -5.59 0.04
C GLN A 20 -6.29 -6.56 1.21
N ASN A 21 -5.40 -7.55 1.09
CA ASN A 21 -5.09 -8.47 2.17
C ASN A 21 -4.47 -7.78 3.39
N VAL A 22 -3.61 -6.78 3.18
CA VAL A 22 -3.11 -5.96 4.30
C VAL A 22 -4.28 -5.23 4.97
N ALA A 23 -5.21 -4.67 4.19
CA ALA A 23 -6.36 -3.98 4.75
C ALA A 23 -7.29 -4.89 5.57
N THR A 24 -7.42 -6.18 5.24
CA THR A 24 -8.21 -7.13 6.04
C THR A 24 -7.58 -7.45 7.39
N THR A 25 -6.27 -7.25 7.56
CA THR A 25 -5.60 -7.40 8.85
C THR A 25 -5.87 -6.25 9.82
N ARG A 26 -6.61 -5.22 9.38
CA ARG A 26 -6.99 -4.09 10.23
C ARG A 26 -7.80 -4.58 11.42
N ARG A 27 -7.24 -4.42 12.62
CA ARG A 27 -7.92 -4.69 13.89
C ARG A 27 -8.25 -3.37 14.57
N SER A 28 -9.51 -3.20 14.98
CA SER A 28 -9.92 -2.11 15.86
C SER A 28 -9.49 -2.47 17.27
N ASN A 29 -8.55 -1.72 17.85
CA ASN A 29 -8.14 -1.93 19.25
C ASN A 29 -9.08 -1.19 20.20
N SER A 30 -10.40 -1.33 20.03
CA SER A 30 -11.37 -0.77 20.96
C SER A 30 -11.53 -1.71 22.15
N SER A 31 -10.90 -1.39 23.28
CA SER A 31 -11.38 -1.86 24.58
C SER A 31 -12.27 -0.79 25.21
N GLU A 32 -13.18 -1.18 26.10
CA GLU A 32 -14.06 -0.24 26.84
C GLU A 32 -13.31 0.87 27.59
N TYR A 33 -11.99 0.74 27.76
CA TYR A 33 -11.16 1.63 28.58
C TYR A 33 -9.97 2.25 27.82
N VAL A 34 -9.74 1.86 26.57
CA VAL A 34 -8.60 2.33 25.77
C VAL A 34 -9.05 2.60 24.34
N ILE A 35 -9.01 3.88 23.93
CA ILE A 35 -9.02 4.25 22.51
C ILE A 35 -7.64 3.87 21.98
N ALA A 36 -7.49 2.65 21.47
CA ALA A 36 -6.28 2.27 20.75
C ALA A 36 -6.55 2.27 19.25
N PHE A 37 -5.57 2.80 18.51
CA PHE A 37 -5.65 3.00 17.08
C PHE A 37 -5.88 1.69 16.34
N ALA A 38 -6.61 1.76 15.22
CA ALA A 38 -6.78 0.61 14.36
C ALA A 38 -5.44 0.27 13.70
N THR A 39 -4.91 -0.92 13.97
CA THR A 39 -3.61 -1.36 13.48
C THR A 39 -3.79 -2.43 12.41
N VAL A 40 -3.04 -2.34 11.31
CA VAL A 40 -2.83 -3.44 10.35
C VAL A 40 -1.60 -4.23 10.75
N ASP A 41 -1.43 -5.43 10.20
CA ASP A 41 -0.19 -6.19 10.33
C ASP A 41 0.98 -5.37 9.74
N SER A 42 1.91 -4.97 10.62
CA SER A 42 3.01 -4.08 10.26
C SER A 42 3.97 -4.73 9.25
N VAL A 43 4.22 -6.03 9.36
CA VAL A 43 5.16 -6.74 8.46
C VAL A 43 4.57 -6.80 7.06
N LEU A 44 3.32 -7.24 6.93
CA LEU A 44 2.64 -7.32 5.64
C LEU A 44 2.47 -5.93 5.01
N PHE A 45 2.16 -4.91 5.83
CA PHE A 45 2.05 -3.54 5.37
C PHE A 45 3.39 -3.00 4.83
N HIS A 46 4.50 -3.18 5.55
CA HIS A 46 5.80 -2.67 5.11
C HIS A 46 6.29 -3.38 3.84
N GLU A 47 6.07 -4.69 3.73
CA GLU A 47 6.38 -5.45 2.51
C GLU A 47 5.58 -4.92 1.31
N TRP A 48 4.25 -4.79 1.47
CA TRP A 48 3.37 -4.28 0.43
C TRP A 48 3.75 -2.85 0.00
N LYS A 49 4.00 -1.96 0.97
CA LYS A 49 4.39 -0.57 0.73
C LYS A 49 5.67 -0.51 -0.10
N SER A 50 6.72 -1.23 0.32
CA SER A 50 8.02 -1.20 -0.34
C SER A 50 7.92 -1.69 -1.79
N ASN A 51 7.25 -2.83 -1.99
CA ASN A 51 7.06 -3.42 -3.31
C ASN A 51 6.23 -2.52 -4.24
N THR A 52 5.16 -1.91 -3.73
CA THR A 52 4.29 -1.02 -4.52
C THR A 52 4.99 0.28 -4.86
N GLN A 53 5.69 0.89 -3.90
CA GLN A 53 6.47 2.10 -4.13
C GLN A 53 7.56 1.88 -5.18
N HIS A 54 8.30 0.76 -5.08
CA HIS A 54 9.31 0.41 -6.05
C HIS A 54 8.72 0.20 -7.45
N PHE A 55 7.61 -0.54 -7.57
CA PHE A 55 6.94 -0.75 -8.84
C PHE A 55 6.50 0.56 -9.51
N ILE A 56 5.83 1.45 -8.77
CA ILE A 56 5.40 2.75 -9.31
C ILE A 56 6.61 3.61 -9.70
N SER A 57 7.71 3.54 -8.94
CA SER A 57 8.94 4.25 -9.31
C SER A 57 9.54 3.76 -10.63
N LEU A 58 9.48 2.46 -10.90
CA LEU A 58 10.00 1.86 -12.14
C LEU A 58 9.10 2.19 -13.34
N VAL A 59 7.78 2.12 -13.17
CA VAL A 59 6.83 2.28 -14.27
C VAL A 59 6.55 3.75 -14.59
N CYS A 60 6.40 4.59 -13.57
CA CYS A 60 5.98 5.98 -13.72
C CYS A 60 7.11 6.99 -13.45
N GLY A 61 8.18 6.58 -12.77
CA GLY A 61 9.24 7.48 -12.31
C GLY A 61 8.88 8.22 -11.02
N VAL A 62 9.91 8.57 -10.23
CA VAL A 62 9.75 9.23 -8.92
C VAL A 62 9.19 10.66 -9.01
N ALA A 63 9.37 11.32 -10.16
CA ALA A 63 8.83 12.65 -10.39
C ALA A 63 7.33 12.65 -10.70
N SER A 64 6.76 11.49 -11.03
CA SER A 64 5.35 11.37 -11.44
C SER A 64 4.37 11.71 -10.31
N PRO A 65 3.19 12.26 -10.66
CA PRO A 65 2.14 12.48 -9.67
C PRO A 65 1.68 11.17 -9.03
N TYR A 66 1.69 10.04 -9.74
CA TYR A 66 1.31 8.73 -9.20
C TYR A 66 2.24 8.28 -8.06
N TYR A 67 3.55 8.44 -8.24
CA TYR A 67 4.52 8.11 -7.19
C TYR A 67 4.35 9.00 -5.96
N LYS A 68 4.22 10.31 -6.17
CA LYS A 68 4.04 11.29 -5.09
C LYS A 68 2.75 11.03 -4.31
N ASN A 69 1.63 10.85 -5.01
CA ASN A 69 0.33 10.56 -4.40
C ASN A 69 0.37 9.26 -3.59
N PHE A 70 1.05 8.22 -4.08
CA PHE A 70 1.20 6.97 -3.32
C PHE A 70 1.98 7.20 -2.01
N VAL A 71 3.13 7.87 -2.08
CA VAL A 71 3.96 8.15 -0.90
C VAL A 71 3.22 9.02 0.12
N GLU A 72 2.51 10.04 -0.35
CA GLU A 72 1.71 10.93 0.50
C GLU A 72 0.51 10.19 1.12
N GLY A 73 -0.23 9.41 0.34
CA GLY A 73 -1.34 8.60 0.83
C GLY A 73 -0.91 7.61 1.91
N VAL A 74 0.26 6.98 1.74
CA VAL A 74 0.86 6.12 2.76
C VAL A 74 1.21 6.91 4.02
N LYS A 75 1.76 8.12 3.91
CA LYS A 75 2.06 8.97 5.09
C LYS A 75 0.80 9.38 5.84
N MET A 76 -0.26 9.75 5.12
CA MET A 76 -1.54 10.15 5.73
C MET A 76 -2.17 9.01 6.54
N LEU A 77 -2.02 7.76 6.10
CA LEU A 77 -2.43 6.58 6.88
C LEU A 77 -1.66 6.44 8.21
N PHE A 78 -0.45 6.98 8.32
CA PHE A 78 0.31 7.02 9.57
C PHE A 78 0.02 8.27 10.42
N LEU A 79 -0.44 9.37 9.80
CA LEU A 79 -0.64 10.68 10.45
C LEU A 79 -2.09 10.94 10.92
N VAL A 80 -3.07 10.11 10.52
CA VAL A 80 -4.42 10.10 11.11
C VAL A 80 -4.48 9.19 12.36
N ASN A 81 -3.31 8.95 13.00
CA ASN A 81 -3.22 8.46 14.38
C ASN A 81 -3.15 9.67 15.32
#